data_AF-A0A193LCE6-F1
#
_entry.id   AF-A0A193LCE6-F1
#
_cell.length_a   1.000
_cell.length_b   1.000
_cell.length_c   1.000
_cell.angle_alpha   90.00
_cell.angle_beta   90.00
_cell.angle_gamma   90.00
#
_symmetry.space_group_name_H-M   'P 1'
#
loop_
_entity.id
_entity.type
_entity.pdbx_description
1 polymer ?
#
loop_
_entity_poly.entity_id
_entity_poly.type
_entity_poly.pdbx_seq_one_letter_code
_entity_poly.pdbx_strand_id
1 'polypeptide(L)'
;MLILNVHGPVHERTAVRKDGIEFRVRFQEAEILRGERRPRLVEISVPKTNTKYGEGLYTLSGQSFRPNQYDKIELVFPTLIGIEEALKTASETKGAIAGEKRS
;
A
#
# COMPACT_ATOMS: atom_id res chain seq x y z
N MET A 1 -3.82 10.53 -5.89
CA MET A 1 -3.35 9.13 -5.92
C MET A 1 -1.91 9.10 -5.44
N LEU A 2 -1.58 8.27 -4.45
CA LEU A 2 -0.19 8.04 -4.04
C LEU A 2 0.42 7.05 -5.04
N ILE A 3 1.56 7.38 -5.63
CA ILE A 3 2.28 6.46 -6.52
C ILE A 3 3.62 6.14 -5.85
N LEU A 4 3.94 4.85 -5.84
CA LEU A 4 5.15 4.30 -5.24
C LEU A 4 5.91 3.57 -6.34
N ASN A 5 7.19 3.90 -6.51
CA ASN A 5 8.11 3.12 -7.31
C ASN A 5 8.87 2.17 -6.38
N VAL A 6 8.51 0.89 -6.36
CA VAL A 6 9.11 -0.11 -5.47
C VAL A 6 10.33 -0.72 -6.14
N HIS A 7 11.43 -0.85 -5.40
CA HIS A 7 12.69 -1.36 -5.93
C HIS A 7 13.55 -2.02 -4.85
N GLY A 8 14.62 -2.69 -5.29
CA GLY A 8 15.63 -3.25 -4.39
C GLY A 8 15.19 -4.54 -3.68
N PRO A 9 16.06 -5.09 -2.82
CA PRO A 9 15.80 -6.36 -2.15
C PRO A 9 14.86 -6.20 -0.94
N VAL A 10 14.36 -7.33 -0.44
CA VAL A 10 13.64 -7.37 0.84
C VAL A 10 14.65 -7.44 1.98
N HIS A 11 14.50 -6.54 2.94
CA HIS A 11 15.26 -6.49 4.17
C HIS A 11 14.42 -7.02 5.33
N GLU A 12 15.08 -7.53 6.37
CA GLU A 12 14.44 -7.97 7.60
C GLU A 12 15.06 -7.25 8.79
N ARG A 13 14.21 -6.74 9.69
CA ARG A 13 14.63 -6.10 10.94
C ARG A 13 13.88 -6.74 12.10
N THR A 14 14.62 -7.14 13.13
CA THR A 14 14.03 -7.53 14.41
C THR A 14 13.69 -6.27 15.20
N ALA A 15 12.45 -6.20 15.67
CA ALA A 15 11.94 -5.13 16.51
C ALA A 15 11.33 -5.73 17.78
N VAL A 16 11.31 -4.93 18.85
CA VAL A 16 10.71 -5.32 20.13
C VAL A 16 9.44 -4.49 20.31
N ARG A 17 8.31 -5.15 20.53
CA ARG A 17 7.05 -4.48 20.86
C ARG A 17 7.12 -3.86 22.25
N LYS A 18 6.19 -2.95 22.55
CA LYS A 18 6.09 -2.32 23.89
C LYS A 18 5.88 -3.32 25.03
N ASP A 19 5.34 -4.51 24.73
CA ASP A 19 5.12 -5.61 25.67
C ASP A 19 6.35 -6.53 25.83
N GLY A 20 7.49 -6.19 25.20
CA GLY A 20 8.72 -6.97 25.25
C GLY A 20 8.80 -8.12 24.23
N ILE A 21 7.75 -8.35 23.42
CA ILE A 21 7.74 -9.42 22.43
C ILE A 21 8.58 -9.03 21.21
N GLU A 22 9.57 -9.85 20.88
CA GLU A 22 10.34 -9.73 19.65
C GLU A 22 9.49 -10.13 18.43
N PHE A 23 9.60 -9.34 17.37
CA PHE A 23 8.98 -9.63 16.08
C PHE A 23 9.89 -9.20 14.94
N ARG A 24 9.80 -9.92 13.82
CA ARG A 24 10.53 -9.61 12.61
C ARG A 24 9.62 -8.86 11.64
N VAL A 25 10.12 -7.75 11.12
CA VAL A 25 9.48 -6.95 10.09
C VAL A 25 10.27 -7.10 8.81
N ARG A 26 9.58 -7.44 7.73
CA ARG A 26 10.15 -7.48 6.38
C ARG A 26 9.75 -6.20 5.67
N PHE A 27 10.69 -5.55 5.00
CA PHE A 27 10.44 -4.30 4.28
C PHE A 27 11.23 -4.23 2.98
N GLN A 28 10.78 -3.40 2.05
CA GLN A 28 11.41 -3.13 0.78
C GLN A 28 11.44 -1.62 0.55
N GLU A 29 12.43 -1.13 -0.17
CA GLU A 29 12.56 0.29 -0.47
C GLU A 29 11.60 0.71 -1.59
N ALA A 30 11.13 1.95 -1.51
CA ALA A 30 10.33 2.55 -2.56
C ALA A 30 10.49 4.07 -2.57
N GLU A 31 10.11 4.68 -3.69
CA GLU A 31 10.04 6.12 -3.84
C GLU A 31 8.60 6.59 -3.97
N ILE A 32 8.20 7.57 -3.15
CA ILE A 32 6.94 8.28 -3.32
C ILE A 32 7.09 9.29 -4.46
N LEU A 33 6.33 9.09 -5.53
CA LEU A 33 6.24 10.01 -6.67
C LEU A 33 5.07 10.98 -6.45
N ARG A 34 5.34 12.30 -6.47
CA ARG A 34 4.33 13.34 -6.26
C ARG A 34 4.51 14.54 -7.19
N GLY A 35 3.97 14.43 -8.41
CA GLY A 35 4.00 15.51 -9.40
C GLY A 35 5.42 16.02 -9.62
N GLU A 36 5.60 17.35 -9.58
CA GLU A 36 6.91 17.99 -9.76
C GLU A 36 7.82 17.96 -8.51
N ARG A 37 7.38 17.34 -7.41
CA ARG A 37 8.22 17.22 -6.22
C ARG A 37 9.24 16.11 -6.39
N ARG A 38 10.43 16.32 -5.82
CA ARG A 38 11.46 15.29 -5.75
C ARG A 38 10.92 14.01 -5.09
N PRO A 39 11.24 12.83 -5.64
CA PRO A 39 10.90 11.56 -5.03
C PRO A 39 11.40 11.48 -3.60
N ARG A 40 10.62 10.84 -2.72
CA ARG A 40 11.01 10.58 -1.33
C ARG A 40 11.16 9.08 -1.10
N LEU A 41 12.33 8.67 -0.62
CA LEU A 41 12.60 7.29 -0.26
C LEU A 41 11.84 6.90 1.01
N VAL A 42 11.21 5.73 0.99
CA VAL A 42 10.42 5.16 2.08
C VAL A 42 10.65 3.66 2.17
N GLU A 43 10.48 3.11 3.36
CA GLU A 43 10.45 1.66 3.60
C GLU A 43 8.98 1.20 3.63
N ILE A 44 8.65 0.17 2.86
CA ILE A 44 7.31 -0.42 2.82
C ILE A 44 7.35 -1.83 3.39
N SER A 45 6.44 -2.12 4.32
CA SER A 45 6.30 -3.46 4.89
C SER A 45 5.88 -4.49 3.83
N VAL A 46 6.59 -5.61 3.75
CA VAL A 46 6.22 -6.76 2.93
C VAL A 46 5.39 -7.73 3.77
N PRO A 47 4.12 -8.01 3.40
CA PRO A 47 3.28 -8.97 4.10
C PRO A 47 3.94 -10.35 4.19
N LYS A 48 3.70 -11.12 5.26
CA LYS A 48 4.23 -12.49 5.42
C LYS A 48 3.80 -13.43 4.29
N THR A 49 2.63 -13.20 3.70
CA THR A 49 2.10 -13.97 2.57
C THR A 49 2.87 -13.73 1.28
N ASN A 50 3.63 -12.63 1.19
CA ASN A 50 4.32 -12.24 -0.02
C ASN A 50 5.83 -12.44 0.15
N THR A 51 6.47 -12.98 -0.88
CA THR A 51 7.93 -13.13 -0.89
C THR A 51 8.60 -11.78 -1.09
N LYS A 52 8.11 -10.94 -2.01
CA LYS A 52 8.51 -9.55 -2.24
C LYS A 52 7.47 -8.85 -3.10
N TYR A 53 7.52 -7.52 -3.19
CA TYR A 53 6.89 -6.83 -4.31
C TYR A 53 7.82 -6.90 -5.53
N GLY A 54 7.25 -7.09 -6.72
CA GLY A 54 8.00 -6.93 -7.96
C GLY A 54 8.42 -5.48 -8.14
N GLU A 55 9.49 -5.21 -8.88
CA GLU A 55 9.90 -3.84 -9.14
C GLU A 55 8.87 -3.14 -10.04
N GLY A 56 8.61 -1.85 -9.79
CA GLY A 56 7.72 -1.05 -10.62
C GLY A 56 6.75 -0.17 -9.83
N LEU A 57 5.66 0.22 -10.51
CA LEU A 57 4.73 1.23 -10.01
C LEU A 57 3.53 0.62 -9.30
N TYR A 58 3.32 1.07 -8.07
CA TYR A 58 2.24 0.64 -7.19
C TYR A 58 1.46 1.83 -6.62
N THR A 59 0.29 1.53 -6.08
CA THR A 59 -0.46 2.42 -5.21
C THR A 59 -0.93 1.67 -3.97
N LEU A 60 -1.53 2.40 -3.02
CA LEU A 60 -2.12 1.78 -1.83
C LEU A 60 -3.43 1.08 -2.23
N SER A 61 -3.55 -0.19 -1.83
CA SER A 61 -4.82 -0.90 -1.91
C SER A 61 -5.83 -0.26 -0.96
N GLY A 62 -7.10 -0.18 -1.38
CA GLY A 62 -8.21 0.26 -0.54
C GLY A 62 -8.35 -0.56 0.75
N GLN A 63 -7.90 -1.82 0.73
CA GLN A 63 -7.90 -2.71 1.91
C GLN A 63 -6.91 -2.28 3.00
N SER A 64 -5.98 -1.36 2.69
CA SER A 64 -5.05 -0.79 3.68
C SER A 64 -5.75 0.12 4.69
N PHE A 65 -6.97 0.58 4.36
CA PHE A 65 -7.72 1.57 5.11
C PHE A 65 -8.90 0.91 5.84
N ARG A 66 -9.06 1.23 7.11
CA ARG A 66 -10.23 0.82 7.90
C ARG A 66 -10.73 1.98 8.76
N PRO A 67 -12.04 2.07 9.03
CA PRO A 67 -12.54 2.99 10.04
C PRO A 67 -12.00 2.57 11.41
N ASN A 68 -11.59 3.55 12.22
CA ASN A 68 -11.24 3.34 13.60
C ASN A 68 -12.45 3.51 14.53
N GLN A 69 -12.25 3.41 15.85
CA GLN A 69 -13.32 3.53 16.85
C GLN A 69 -14.02 4.91 16.90
N TYR A 70 -13.55 5.88 16.12
CA TYR A 70 -14.10 7.23 16.02
C TYR A 70 -14.59 7.54 14.59
N ASP A 71 -14.88 6.51 13.79
CA ASP A 71 -15.29 6.60 12.39
C ASP A 71 -14.33 7.38 11.48
N LYS A 72 -13.05 7.48 11.87
CA LYS A 72 -12.00 8.08 11.04
C LYS A 72 -11.29 6.99 10.24
N ILE A 73 -10.98 7.28 8.98
CA ILE A 73 -10.18 6.39 8.14
C ILE A 73 -8.74 6.35 8.66
N GLU A 74 -8.27 5.15 9.02
CA GLU A 74 -6.92 4.89 9.49
C GLU A 74 -6.21 3.89 8.57
N LEU A 75 -4.90 4.10 8.38
CA LEU A 75 -4.03 3.18 7.66
C LEU A 75 -3.53 2.12 8.65
N VAL A 76 -3.95 0.87 8.49
CA VAL A 76 -3.63 -0.21 9.44
C VAL A 76 -2.38 -0.96 9.02
N PHE A 77 -2.44 -1.61 7.85
CA PHE A 77 -1.30 -2.31 7.26
C PHE A 77 -1.25 -1.95 5.78
N PRO A 78 -0.24 -1.19 5.32
CA PRO A 78 -0.18 -0.77 3.94
C PRO A 78 0.06 -1.98 3.05
N THR A 79 -0.94 -2.32 2.23
CA THR A 79 -0.81 -3.30 1.16
C THR A 79 -0.79 -2.57 -0.17
N LEU A 80 0.11 -2.99 -1.04
CA LEU A 80 0.26 -2.41 -2.36
C LEU A 80 -0.50 -3.19 -3.41
N ILE A 81 -1.01 -2.47 -4.40
CA ILE A 81 -1.60 -3.01 -5.63
C ILE A 81 -0.90 -2.36 -6.82
N GLY A 82 -0.68 -3.12 -7.89
CA GLY A 82 -0.03 -2.61 -9.10
C GLY A 82 -0.88 -1.51 -9.73
N ILE A 83 -0.24 -0.48 -10.31
CA ILE A 83 -0.98 0.67 -10.85
C ILE A 83 -1.95 0.27 -11.96
N GLU A 84 -1.58 -0.70 -12.81
CA GLU A 84 -2.44 -1.22 -13.89
C GLU A 84 -3.70 -1.89 -13.34
N GLU A 85 -3.55 -2.73 -12.32
CA GLU A 85 -4.65 -3.41 -11.65
C GLU A 85 -5.55 -2.42 -10.89
N ALA A 86 -4.96 -1.43 -10.24
CA ALA A 86 -5.71 -0.35 -9.58
C ALA A 86 -6.56 0.45 -10.55
N LEU A 87 -6.01 0.78 -11.73
CA LEU A 87 -6.74 1.51 -12.78
C LEU A 87 -7.88 0.67 -13.36
N LYS A 88 -7.68 -0.64 -13.54
CA LYS A 88 -8.73 -1.57 -13.97
C LYS A 88 -9.86 -1.65 -12.93
N THR A 89 -9.52 -1.82 -11.66
CA THR A 89 -10.51 -1.86 -10.57
C THR A 89 -11.31 -0.54 -10.49
N ALA A 90 -10.63 0.59 -10.66
CA ALA A 90 -11.27 1.91 -10.64
C ALA A 90 -12.22 2.12 -11.83
N SER A 91 -11.91 1.59 -13.02
CA SER A 91 -12.80 1.70 -14.18
C SER A 91 -14.06 0.84 -14.02
N GLU A 92 -13.92 -0.39 -13.51
CA GLU A 92 -15.04 -1.29 -13.21
C GLU A 92 -15.96 -0.70 -12.14
N THR A 93 -15.38 -0.14 -11.08
CA THR A 93 -16.14 0.49 -9.98
C THR A 93 -16.90 1.75 -10.45
N LYS A 94 -16.30 2.57 -11.32
CA LYS A 94 -17.01 3.71 -11.95
C LYS A 94 -18.20 3.24 -12.78
N GLY A 95 -18.06 2.12 -13.48
CA GLY A 95 -19.16 1.50 -14.23
C GLY A 95 -20.31 1.05 -13.32
N ALA A 96 -19.99 0.39 -12.20
CA ALA A 96 -20.98 -0.07 -11.22
C ALA A 96 -21.77 1.09 -10.59
N ILE A 97 -21.09 2.14 -10.12
CA ILE A 97 -21.72 3.32 -9.50
C ILE A 97 -22.56 4.12 -10.51
N ALA A 98 -22.14 4.16 -11.78
CA ALA A 98 -22.92 4.79 -12.85
C ALA A 98 -24.16 3.98 -13.24
N GLY A 99 -24.12 2.65 -13.12
CA GLY A 99 -25.27 1.76 -13.30
C GLY A 99 -26.31 1.89 -12.19
N GLU A 100 -25.86 2.04 -10.94
CA GLU A 100 -26.74 2.17 -9.76
C GLU A 100 -27.50 3.51 -9.73
N LYS A 101 -26.98 4.57 -10.37
CA LYS A 101 -27.71 5.84 -10.55
C LYS A 101 -28.78 5.83 -11.65
N ARG A 102 -28.91 4.73 -12.41
CA ARG A 102 -29.86 4.62 -13.54
C ARG A 102 -31.01 3.64 -13.28
N SER A 103 -31.13 3.08 -12.08
CA SER A 103 -32.23 2.21 -11.64
C SER A 103 -33.17 2.92 -10.68
#